data_AF-A0A249MZ93-F1
#
_entry.id   AF-A0A249MZ93-F1
#
_cell.length_a   1.000
_cell.length_b   1.000
_cell.length_c   1.000
_cell.angle_alpha   90.00
_cell.angle_beta   90.00
_cell.angle_gamma   90.00
#
_symmetry.space_group_name_H-M   'P 1'
#
loop_
_entity.id
_entity.type
_entity.pdbx_description
1 polymer ?
#
loop_
_entity_poly.entity_id
_entity_poly.type
_entity_poly.pdbx_seq_one_letter_code
_entity_poly.pdbx_strand_id
1 'polypeptide(L)'
;MATLADTPQGRRRERIAARLQEALAALRADPAAELTASALARRAGIGRNALYTNHRSALDDLRDLQAERSPMRCPNGAPDEGGGKGDGEVRVRALATENASLLRRALIAETRVKRLEERNADLVRQLRAQRKVTVMPAAGLSKTEE
;
A
#
# COMPACT_ATOMS: atom_id res chain seq x y z
N MET A 1 -1.69 -20.50 -14.88
CA MET A 1 -1.71 -19.62 -13.69
C MET A 1 -2.67 -18.48 -13.99
N ALA A 2 -3.81 -18.42 -13.31
CA ALA A 2 -4.78 -17.35 -13.51
C ALA A 2 -4.18 -16.03 -12.98
N THR A 3 -4.05 -15.04 -13.84
CA THR A 3 -3.63 -13.71 -13.41
C THR A 3 -4.77 -13.09 -12.59
N LEU A 4 -4.48 -12.16 -11.67
CA LEU A 4 -5.52 -11.51 -10.86
C LEU A 4 -6.67 -10.94 -11.74
N ALA A 5 -6.38 -10.55 -12.98
CA ALA A 5 -7.30 -10.11 -14.03
C ALA A 5 -8.36 -11.14 -14.45
N ASP A 6 -8.10 -12.45 -14.31
CA ASP A 6 -9.04 -13.49 -14.73
C ASP A 6 -10.26 -13.59 -13.81
N THR A 7 -10.15 -13.09 -12.58
CA THR A 7 -11.24 -13.06 -11.61
C THR A 7 -12.18 -11.87 -11.85
N PRO A 8 -13.50 -12.02 -11.62
CA PRO A 8 -14.45 -10.90 -11.75
C PRO A 8 -14.10 -9.73 -10.82
N GLN A 9 -13.48 -10.03 -9.67
CA GLN A 9 -13.00 -9.04 -8.71
C GLN A 9 -11.76 -8.28 -9.22
N GLY A 10 -10.85 -8.96 -9.92
CA GLY A 10 -9.70 -8.35 -10.57
C GLY A 10 -10.09 -7.39 -11.68
N ARG A 11 -10.98 -7.80 -12.59
CA ARG A 11 -11.51 -6.91 -13.65
C ARG A 11 -12.22 -5.69 -13.08
N ARG A 12 -12.89 -5.84 -11.93
CA ARG A 12 -13.49 -4.69 -11.23
C ARG A 12 -12.42 -3.76 -10.67
N ARG A 13 -11.36 -4.29 -10.07
CA ARG A 13 -10.24 -3.49 -9.56
C ARG A 13 -9.50 -2.75 -10.68
N GLU A 14 -9.24 -3.38 -11.82
CA GLU A 14 -8.60 -2.75 -12.97
C GLU A 14 -9.45 -1.62 -13.56
N ARG A 15 -10.75 -1.85 -13.73
CA ARG A 15 -11.68 -0.79 -14.17
C ARG A 15 -11.69 0.41 -13.22
N ILE A 16 -11.65 0.16 -11.91
CA ILE A 16 -11.58 1.24 -10.91
C ILE A 16 -10.22 1.95 -10.96
N ALA A 17 -9.13 1.21 -11.14
CA ALA A 17 -7.79 1.79 -11.27
C ALA A 17 -7.69 2.72 -12.49
N ALA A 18 -8.23 2.30 -13.65
CA ALA A 18 -8.29 3.13 -14.85
C ALA A 18 -9.08 4.43 -14.60
N ARG A 19 -10.25 4.35 -13.95
CA ARG A 19 -11.05 5.53 -13.57
C ARG A 19 -10.33 6.46 -12.59
N LEU A 20 -9.54 5.90 -11.67
CA LEU A 20 -8.73 6.69 -10.74
C LEU A 20 -7.60 7.43 -11.46
N GLN A 21 -6.95 6.79 -12.43
CA GLN A 21 -5.92 7.42 -13.25
C GLN A 21 -6.50 8.55 -14.12
N GLU A 22 -7.66 8.33 -14.74
CA GLU A 22 -8.39 9.37 -15.47
C GLU A 22 -8.78 10.54 -14.55
N ALA A 23 -9.31 10.22 -13.36
CA ALA A 23 -9.66 11.23 -12.38
C ALA A 23 -8.44 12.01 -11.86
N LEU A 24 -7.25 11.40 -11.78
CA LEU A 24 -5.98 12.04 -11.46
C LEU A 24 -5.47 12.90 -12.62
N ALA A 25 -5.59 12.44 -13.87
CA ALA A 25 -5.20 13.23 -15.04
C ALA A 25 -6.07 14.50 -15.19
N ALA A 26 -7.39 14.38 -14.97
CA ALA A 26 -8.28 15.52 -14.90
C ALA A 26 -7.91 16.46 -13.74
N LEU A 27 -7.50 15.87 -12.61
CA LEU A 27 -7.02 16.62 -11.45
C LEU A 27 -5.77 17.41 -11.79
N ARG A 28 -4.80 16.81 -12.50
CA ARG A 28 -3.55 17.44 -12.98
C ARG A 28 -3.81 18.60 -13.92
N ALA A 29 -4.76 18.45 -14.84
CA ALA A 29 -5.10 19.45 -15.84
C ALA A 29 -5.76 20.70 -15.24
N ASP A 30 -6.48 20.58 -14.12
CA ASP A 30 -7.15 21.71 -13.47
C ASP A 30 -6.38 22.20 -12.23
N PRO A 31 -5.58 23.28 -12.33
CA PRO A 31 -4.77 23.80 -11.23
C PRO A 31 -5.57 24.30 -10.03
N ALA A 32 -6.84 24.69 -10.22
CA ALA A 32 -7.71 25.19 -9.15
C ALA A 32 -8.44 24.06 -8.40
N ALA A 33 -8.44 22.83 -8.94
CA ALA A 33 -9.11 21.70 -8.31
C ALA A 33 -8.47 21.31 -6.97
N GLU A 34 -9.32 21.04 -5.97
CA GLU A 34 -8.89 20.50 -4.69
C GLU A 34 -8.22 19.13 -4.84
N LEU A 35 -6.93 19.06 -4.52
CA LEU A 35 -6.18 17.81 -4.46
C LEU A 35 -6.46 17.10 -3.13
N THR A 36 -7.65 16.52 -2.95
CA THR A 36 -7.97 15.73 -1.74
C THR A 36 -8.40 14.31 -2.10
N ALA A 37 -8.18 13.37 -1.19
CA ALA A 37 -8.66 11.99 -1.35
C ALA A 37 -10.19 11.93 -1.53
N SER A 38 -10.93 12.86 -0.91
CA SER A 38 -12.38 13.00 -1.09
C SER A 38 -12.73 13.48 -2.49
N ALA A 39 -12.04 14.49 -3.02
CA ALA A 39 -12.26 14.98 -4.37
C ALA A 39 -11.91 13.92 -5.44
N LEU A 40 -10.81 13.19 -5.25
CA LEU A 40 -10.43 12.08 -6.11
C LEU A 40 -11.49 10.95 -6.08
N ALA A 41 -11.95 10.55 -4.90
CA ALA A 41 -12.97 9.52 -4.75
C ALA A 41 -14.30 9.92 -5.40
N ARG A 42 -14.73 11.19 -5.22
CA ARG A 42 -15.93 11.73 -5.89
C ARG A 42 -15.78 11.70 -7.41
N ARG A 43 -14.66 12.17 -7.95
CA ARG A 43 -14.44 12.21 -9.40
C ARG A 43 -14.32 10.82 -10.02
N ALA A 44 -13.72 9.86 -9.32
CA ALA A 44 -13.64 8.47 -9.77
C ALA A 44 -14.93 7.66 -9.50
N GLY A 45 -15.93 8.24 -8.82
CA GLY A 45 -17.21 7.58 -8.51
C GLY A 45 -17.06 6.39 -7.54
N ILE A 46 -16.11 6.44 -6.61
CA ILE A 46 -15.88 5.39 -5.61
C ILE A 46 -15.96 5.91 -4.18
N GLY A 47 -16.28 5.02 -3.23
CA GLY A 47 -16.25 5.35 -1.81
C GLY A 47 -14.83 5.55 -1.30
N ARG A 48 -14.62 6.50 -0.38
CA ARG A 48 -13.31 6.77 0.27
C ARG A 48 -12.70 5.52 0.91
N ASN A 49 -13.53 4.67 1.53
CA ASN A 49 -13.05 3.43 2.13
C ASN A 49 -12.44 2.47 1.08
N ALA A 50 -13.03 2.40 -0.12
CA ALA A 50 -12.51 1.58 -1.21
C ALA A 50 -11.16 2.12 -1.72
N LEU A 51 -11.02 3.45 -1.80
CA LEU A 51 -9.77 4.12 -2.15
C LEU A 51 -8.66 3.79 -1.15
N TYR A 52 -8.89 3.97 0.15
CA TYR A 52 -7.89 3.67 1.18
C TYR A 52 -7.52 2.19 1.28
N THR A 53 -8.48 1.29 1.08
CA THR A 53 -8.25 -0.15 1.30
C THR A 53 -7.60 -0.83 0.10
N ASN A 54 -7.98 -0.44 -1.12
CA ASN A 54 -7.63 -1.20 -2.32
C ASN A 54 -6.73 -0.45 -3.32
N HIS A 55 -6.61 0.88 -3.20
CA HIS A 55 -5.99 1.72 -4.22
C HIS A 55 -4.97 2.69 -3.61
N ARG A 56 -3.98 2.12 -2.91
CA ARG A 56 -2.91 2.89 -2.26
C ARG A 56 -2.03 3.65 -3.26
N SER A 57 -1.74 3.05 -4.42
CA SER A 57 -0.96 3.71 -5.48
C SER A 57 -1.58 5.04 -5.93
N ALA A 58 -2.91 5.08 -6.12
CA ALA A 58 -3.61 6.30 -6.49
C ALA A 58 -3.57 7.40 -5.40
N LEU A 59 -3.35 7.03 -4.12
CA LEU A 59 -3.14 8.00 -3.04
C LEU A 59 -1.72 8.53 -3.01
N ASP A 60 -0.75 7.71 -3.37
CA ASP A 60 0.65 8.13 -3.49
C ASP A 60 0.80 9.07 -4.70
N ASP A 61 0.21 8.74 -5.86
CA ASP A 61 0.14 9.63 -7.03
C ASP A 61 -0.53 10.99 -6.71
N LEU A 62 -1.56 10.99 -5.86
CA LEU A 62 -2.21 12.22 -5.41
C LEU A 62 -1.31 13.07 -4.53
N ARG A 63 -0.46 12.46 -3.69
CA ARG A 63 0.51 13.18 -2.85
C ARG A 63 1.63 13.79 -3.68
N ASP A 64 2.12 13.05 -4.66
CA ASP A 64 3.15 13.55 -5.57
C ASP A 64 2.61 14.78 -6.32
N LEU A 65 1.34 14.75 -6.74
CA LEU A 65 0.69 15.91 -7.32
C LEU A 65 0.48 17.09 -6.38
N GLN A 66 0.21 16.83 -5.10
CA GLN A 66 0.16 17.89 -4.10
C GLN A 66 1.53 18.54 -3.93
N ALA A 67 2.60 17.75 -3.95
CA ALA A 67 3.97 18.25 -3.86
C ALA A 67 4.35 19.08 -5.10
N GLU A 68 4.00 18.62 -6.30
CA GLU A 68 4.24 19.33 -7.56
C GLU A 68 3.52 20.68 -7.65
N ARG A 69 2.26 20.77 -7.18
CA ARG A 69 1.48 22.02 -7.20
C ARG A 69 1.87 23.05 -6.16
N SER A 70 2.70 22.66 -5.21
CA SER A 70 3.21 23.57 -4.20
C SER A 70 4.69 23.84 -4.47
N PRO A 71 5.04 24.65 -5.50
CA PRO A 71 6.43 25.04 -5.70
C PRO A 71 6.79 25.95 -4.51
N MET A 72 7.51 25.37 -3.55
CA MET A 72 7.89 25.99 -2.28
C MET A 72 6.75 26.17 -1.27
N ARG A 73 6.32 25.06 -0.67
CA ARG A 73 6.30 25.02 0.79
C ARG A 73 7.44 24.12 1.25
N CYS A 74 8.59 24.73 1.51
CA CYS A 74 9.40 24.27 2.63
C CYS A 74 8.44 23.99 3.81
N PRO A 75 8.69 23.00 4.68
CA PRO A 75 7.79 22.71 5.80
C PRO A 75 7.71 23.87 6.85
N ASN A 76 8.35 25.01 6.59
CA ASN A 76 8.30 26.24 7.37
C ASN A 76 7.79 27.40 6.49
N GLY A 77 6.68 28.01 6.88
CA GLY A 77 6.10 29.18 6.21
C GLY A 77 4.69 29.47 6.70
N ALA A 78 4.58 30.20 7.79
CA ALA A 78 3.36 30.78 8.34
C ALA A 78 2.70 31.78 7.36
N PRO A 79 1.43 32.16 7.57
CA PRO A 79 1.05 33.55 7.46
C PRO A 79 0.94 34.17 8.86
N ASP A 80 1.42 35.39 8.93
CA ASP A 80 1.13 36.43 9.90
C ASP A 80 1.94 36.47 11.21
N GLU A 81 2.73 37.54 11.31
CA GLU A 81 3.44 37.95 12.50
C GLU A 81 2.44 38.49 13.52
N GLY A 82 2.05 37.65 14.48
CA GLY A 82 1.26 38.12 15.61
C GLY A 82 0.53 37.03 16.38
N GLY A 83 1.22 36.18 17.13
CA GLY A 83 0.51 35.30 18.05
C GLY A 83 1.34 34.23 18.76
N GLY A 84 1.78 34.54 19.98
CA GLY A 84 1.74 33.62 21.14
C GLY A 84 2.57 32.32 21.11
N LYS A 85 3.43 32.15 22.11
CA LYS A 85 4.18 30.93 22.48
C LYS A 85 3.36 29.60 22.55
N GLY A 86 2.03 29.61 22.38
CA GLY A 86 1.16 28.43 22.41
C GLY A 86 1.16 27.57 21.13
N ASP A 87 1.43 28.15 19.96
CA ASP A 87 1.33 27.41 18.68
C ASP A 87 2.44 26.37 18.48
N GLY A 88 3.62 26.61 19.08
CA GLY A 88 4.73 25.66 19.07
C GLY A 88 4.41 24.36 19.81
N GLU A 89 3.75 24.44 20.96
CA GLU A 89 3.40 23.26 21.77
C GLU A 89 2.31 22.41 21.10
N VAL A 90 1.34 23.04 20.44
CA VAL A 90 0.31 22.36 19.65
C VAL A 90 0.95 21.62 18.48
N ARG A 91 1.92 22.25 17.80
CA ARG A 91 2.64 21.63 16.68
C ARG A 91 3.52 20.45 17.13
N VAL A 92 4.19 20.56 18.27
CA VAL A 92 4.96 19.46 18.86
C VAL A 92 4.05 18.28 19.23
N ARG A 93 2.87 18.53 19.81
CA ARG A 93 1.88 17.48 20.10
C ARG A 93 1.32 16.83 18.83
N ALA A 94 1.06 17.61 17.78
CA ALA A 94 0.62 17.10 16.49
C ALA A 94 1.69 16.20 15.85
N LEU A 95 2.95 16.62 15.87
CA LEU A 95 4.07 15.81 15.36
C LEU A 95 4.29 14.54 16.19
N ALA A 96 4.15 14.61 17.52
CA ALA A 96 4.28 13.44 18.39
C ALA A 96 3.18 12.40 18.11
N THR A 97 1.94 12.85 17.89
CA THR A 97 0.82 11.94 17.56
C THR A 97 0.97 11.34 16.16
N GLU A 98 1.46 12.12 15.19
CA GLU A 98 1.78 11.61 13.85
C GLU A 98 2.90 10.57 13.91
N ASN A 99 4.00 10.84 14.62
CA ASN A 99 5.10 9.90 14.84
C ASN A 99 4.64 8.59 15.50
N ALA A 100 3.76 8.67 16.51
CA ALA A 100 3.18 7.48 17.13
C ALA A 100 2.34 6.65 16.14
N SER A 101 1.60 7.32 15.26
CA SER A 101 0.81 6.65 14.22
C SER A 101 1.69 5.97 13.17
N LEU A 102 2.82 6.59 12.79
CA LEU A 102 3.81 6.03 11.87
C LEU A 102 4.51 4.81 12.48
N LEU A 103 4.92 4.88 13.74
CA LEU A 103 5.51 3.75 14.46
C LEU A 103 4.54 2.57 14.56
N ARG A 104 3.26 2.82 14.89
CA ARG A 104 2.23 1.78 14.90
C ARG A 104 2.08 1.11 13.54
N ARG A 105 2.16 1.88 12.46
CA ARG A 105 2.08 1.36 11.09
C ARG A 105 3.31 0.53 10.72
N ALA A 106 4.51 0.95 11.13
CA ALA A 106 5.73 0.18 10.94
C ALA A 106 5.66 -1.18 11.64
N LEU A 107 5.25 -1.20 12.92
CA LEU A 107 5.10 -2.44 13.69
C LEU A 107 4.06 -3.41 13.08
N ILE A 108 2.93 -2.89 12.59
CA ILE A 108 1.92 -3.71 11.90
C ILE A 108 2.48 -4.29 10.59
N ALA A 109 3.32 -3.54 9.87
CA ALA A 109 3.97 -4.04 8.67
C ALA A 109 4.99 -5.14 9.00
N GLU A 110 5.84 -4.93 9.99
CA GLU A 110 6.84 -5.92 10.46
C GLU A 110 6.18 -7.23 10.92
N THR A 111 5.12 -7.15 11.73
CA THR A 111 4.39 -8.35 12.18
C THR A 111 3.75 -9.13 11.02
N ARG A 112 3.27 -8.43 9.99
CA ARG A 112 2.74 -9.07 8.77
C ARG A 112 3.85 -9.74 7.96
N VAL A 113 5.01 -9.09 7.82
CA VAL A 113 6.18 -9.68 7.15
C VAL A 113 6.63 -10.94 7.87
N LYS A 114 6.81 -10.88 9.19
CA LYS A 114 7.20 -12.04 10.00
C LYS A 114 6.24 -13.23 9.83
N ARG A 115 4.93 -12.98 9.84
CA ARG A 115 3.93 -14.03 9.60
C ARG A 115 3.99 -14.62 8.20
N LEU A 116 4.31 -13.81 7.19
CA LEU A 116 4.51 -14.28 5.82
C LEU A 116 5.80 -15.09 5.69
N GLU A 117 6.88 -14.67 6.35
CA GLU A 117 8.15 -15.39 6.40
C GLU A 117 7.99 -16.76 7.07
N GLU A 118 7.28 -16.83 8.21
CA GLU A 118 6.97 -18.09 8.89
C GLU A 118 6.20 -19.04 7.97
N ARG A 119 5.14 -18.55 7.32
CA ARG A 119 4.35 -19.33 6.35
C ARG A 119 5.18 -19.78 5.15
N ASN A 120 6.07 -18.91 4.65
CA ASN A 120 6.95 -19.25 3.55
C ASN A 120 7.95 -20.33 3.97
N ALA A 121 8.53 -20.23 5.17
CA ALA A 121 9.40 -21.25 5.72
C ALA A 121 8.67 -22.59 5.90
N ASP A 122 7.41 -22.59 6.35
CA ASP A 122 6.57 -23.79 6.41
C ASP A 122 6.35 -24.42 5.03
N LEU A 123 5.99 -23.62 4.03
CA LEU A 123 5.79 -24.10 2.66
C LEU A 123 7.08 -24.65 2.06
N VAL A 124 8.22 -23.99 2.30
CA VAL A 124 9.54 -24.49 1.87
C VAL A 124 9.87 -25.81 2.54
N ARG A 125 9.55 -25.98 3.83
CA ARG A 125 9.71 -27.27 4.53
C ARG A 125 8.83 -28.36 3.91
N GLN A 126 7.56 -28.07 3.63
CA GLN A 126 6.63 -29.01 2.98
C GLN A 126 7.11 -29.40 1.57
N LEU A 127 7.56 -28.43 0.77
CA LEU A 127 8.13 -28.70 -0.56
C LEU A 127 9.40 -29.56 -0.48
N ARG A 128 10.28 -29.31 0.49
CA ARG A 128 11.47 -30.16 0.72
C ARG A 128 11.08 -31.58 1.12
N ALA A 129 10.08 -31.75 1.99
CA ALA A 129 9.59 -33.07 2.40
C ALA A 129 9.01 -33.84 1.20
N GLN A 130 8.17 -33.19 0.38
CA GLN A 130 7.63 -33.81 -0.83
C GLN A 130 8.74 -34.19 -1.83
N ARG A 131 9.69 -33.29 -2.09
CA ARG A 131 10.84 -33.59 -2.96
C ARG A 131 11.67 -34.77 -2.44
N LYS A 132 11.86 -34.88 -1.12
CA LYS A 132 12.59 -36.01 -0.52
C LYS A 132 11.84 -37.34 -0.73
N VAL A 133 10.51 -37.33 -0.65
CA VAL A 133 9.67 -38.51 -0.97
C VAL A 133 9.73 -38.85 -2.45
N THR A 134 9.70 -37.85 -3.34
CA THR A 134 9.79 -38.07 -4.79
C THR A 134 11.18 -38.53 -5.26
N VAL A 135 12.26 -38.17 -4.54
CA VAL A 135 13.64 -38.64 -4.79
C VAL A 135 13.89 -40.02 -4.17
N MET A 136 12.92 -40.63 -3.48
CA MET A 136 12.96 -42.05 -3.09
C MET A 136 12.21 -43.01 -4.06
N PRO A 137 12.49 -43.08 -5.38
CA PRO A 137 12.12 -44.25 -6.16
C PRO A 137 13.27 -45.27 -6.17
N ALA A 138 12.94 -46.52 -5.82
CA ALA A 138 13.59 -47.75 -6.27
C ALA A 138 15.03 -48.08 -5.80
N ALA A 139 15.44 -47.79 -4.56
CA ALA A 139 16.64 -48.39 -3.96
C ALA A 139 16.32 -49.58 -3.03
N GLY A 140 15.30 -50.38 -3.38
CA GLY A 140 14.75 -51.38 -2.46
C GLY A 140 14.25 -52.68 -3.09
N LEU A 141 14.66 -53.04 -4.30
CA LEU A 141 14.35 -54.34 -4.90
C LEU A 141 15.45 -54.78 -5.86
N SER A 142 16.54 -55.36 -5.34
CA SER A 142 17.32 -56.32 -6.11
C SER A 142 18.08 -57.27 -5.19
N LYS A 143 17.82 -58.57 -5.42
CA LYS A 143 18.51 -59.77 -4.92
C LYS A 143 17.94 -60.41 -3.65
N THR A 144 16.73 -60.92 -3.78
CA THR A 144 16.50 -62.36 -3.53
C THR A 144 16.54 -63.05 -4.88
N GLU A 145 17.51 -63.93 -5.11
CA GLU A 145 17.39 -65.17 -5.89
C GLU A 145 18.78 -65.82 -5.97
N GLU A 146 18.84 -67.01 -5.34
CA GLU A 146 19.72 -68.18 -5.50
C GLU A 146 21.25 -68.04 -5.50
#